data_AF-A0A163W777-F1
#
_entry.id   AF-A0A163W777-F1
#
_cell.length_a   1.000
_cell.length_b   1.000
_cell.length_c   1.000
_cell.angle_alpha   90.00
_cell.angle_beta   90.00
_cell.angle_gamma   90.00
#
_symmetry.space_group_name_H-M   'P 1'
#
loop_
_entity.id
_entity.type
_entity.pdbx_description
1 polymer ?
#
loop_
_entity_poly.entity_id
_entity_poly.type
_entity_poly.pdbx_seq_one_letter_code
_entity_poly.pdbx_strand_id
1 'polypeptide(L)'
;MSSDWRSYPFQLVAGDRALEFPAAEGAHADQESDTWFLAGQLDATGTGRSFAFLTIVNKNRPGGSVVADFYTLALFDLDTGEYGTYTDYDMPPASMAPGAQPKLSAATGHLDIEYRSGAGIASWLTCRDADGDLSPYTYRVSVVGTDQAGRLMRLDLVVTPTRAPTPVGASAYNGKIVCFGQEGTYSYFQTGMAMTGTMRWGEAAEEVSGTAGHVDRQWFPKYAGAAGDPRGRSHEWRTIHFDNGVDMSIWRQFDRTNGNAVQPFTGVTASYPDPDRVPQCAEDVDVAILSYVRWPEAIRPLLPPITPVRYLPDRHRITCATMQLDLVGEPLVAAPAHGLPIEYMEGPYRYRGTLQGEPVTAFAFYERSLALYRDWELIDVLAATVGNARPPAPELAALVERVTPVVLSGHRGEALEMLRTGSAALPDDADQDCRDVLEALIGSLTQETPAAKL
;
A
#
# COMPACT_ATOMS: atom_id res chain seq x y z
N MET A 1 -15.73 -27.19 -16.32
CA MET A 1 -15.03 -25.93 -16.01
C MET A 1 -13.86 -25.82 -16.97
N SER A 2 -13.65 -24.64 -17.56
CA SER A 2 -12.55 -24.41 -18.49
C SER A 2 -11.23 -24.29 -17.72
N SER A 3 -10.13 -24.79 -18.30
CA SER A 3 -8.76 -24.48 -17.83
C SER A 3 -8.22 -23.19 -18.45
N ASP A 4 -8.91 -22.63 -19.45
CA ASP A 4 -8.57 -21.35 -20.04
C ASP A 4 -9.12 -20.24 -19.15
N TRP A 5 -8.22 -19.49 -18.54
CA TRP A 5 -8.55 -18.33 -17.72
C TRP A 5 -9.24 -17.23 -18.53
N ARG A 6 -9.19 -17.22 -19.87
CA ARG A 6 -9.90 -16.22 -20.69
C ARG A 6 -11.37 -16.53 -20.91
N SER A 7 -11.95 -17.45 -20.13
CA SER A 7 -13.35 -17.86 -20.23
C SER A 7 -13.95 -18.05 -18.84
N TYR A 8 -15.20 -17.60 -18.66
CA TYR A 8 -15.97 -17.93 -17.47
C TYR A 8 -16.86 -19.18 -17.69
N PRO A 9 -17.07 -20.02 -16.65
CA PRO A 9 -16.41 -19.95 -15.35
C PRO A 9 -14.97 -20.48 -15.39
N PHE A 10 -14.09 -19.87 -14.59
CA PHE A 10 -12.70 -20.29 -14.39
C PHE A 10 -12.43 -20.54 -12.91
N GLN A 11 -11.68 -21.59 -12.59
CA GLN A 11 -11.32 -21.91 -11.20
C GLN A 11 -9.82 -21.74 -11.03
N LEU A 12 -9.41 -20.75 -10.23
CA LEU A 12 -8.00 -20.44 -10.01
C LEU A 12 -7.31 -21.51 -9.16
N VAL A 13 -8.02 -22.04 -8.16
CA VAL A 13 -7.54 -23.11 -7.28
C VAL A 13 -8.54 -24.26 -7.33
N ALA A 14 -8.09 -25.42 -7.79
CA ALA A 14 -8.94 -26.58 -7.98
C ALA A 14 -9.66 -26.96 -6.68
N GLY A 15 -10.99 -27.06 -6.75
CA GLY A 15 -11.85 -27.41 -5.61
C GLY A 15 -12.19 -26.26 -4.66
N ASP A 16 -11.59 -25.07 -4.79
CA ASP A 16 -11.96 -23.90 -4.00
C ASP A 16 -13.01 -23.05 -4.74
N ARG A 17 -14.18 -22.87 -4.11
CA ARG A 17 -15.29 -22.09 -4.67
C ARG A 17 -15.17 -20.59 -4.39
N ALA A 18 -14.36 -20.18 -3.41
CA ALA A 18 -14.10 -18.77 -3.14
C ALA A 18 -13.22 -18.16 -4.25
N LEU A 19 -12.45 -18.99 -4.97
CA LEU A 19 -11.59 -18.59 -6.09
C LEU A 19 -12.14 -19.08 -7.44
N GLU A 20 -13.47 -19.12 -7.55
CA GLU A 20 -14.21 -19.39 -8.80
C GLU A 20 -14.68 -18.08 -9.43
N PHE A 21 -14.35 -17.88 -10.69
CA PHE A 21 -14.63 -16.68 -11.46
C PHE A 21 -15.85 -16.89 -12.35
N PRO A 22 -16.75 -15.88 -12.49
CA PRO A 22 -16.55 -14.48 -12.09
C PRO A 22 -16.89 -14.14 -10.64
N ALA A 23 -17.37 -15.11 -9.85
CA ALA A 23 -17.87 -14.85 -8.50
C ALA A 23 -16.82 -14.24 -7.55
N ALA A 24 -15.56 -14.68 -7.65
CA ALA A 24 -14.43 -14.16 -6.88
C ALA A 24 -14.13 -12.67 -7.11
N GLU A 25 -14.56 -12.11 -8.25
CA GLU A 25 -14.37 -10.68 -8.53
C GLU A 25 -15.44 -9.81 -7.87
N GLY A 26 -16.63 -10.37 -7.64
CA GLY A 26 -17.75 -9.69 -7.00
C GLY A 26 -17.61 -9.57 -5.48
N ALA A 27 -18.68 -9.12 -4.84
CA ALA A 27 -18.79 -9.00 -3.40
C ALA A 27 -19.03 -10.35 -2.71
N HIS A 28 -18.38 -10.53 -1.56
CA HIS A 28 -18.54 -11.70 -0.71
C HIS A 28 -19.46 -11.35 0.48
N ALA A 29 -20.70 -11.82 0.43
CA ALA A 29 -21.73 -11.44 1.38
C ALA A 29 -21.48 -11.96 2.81
N ASP A 30 -20.78 -13.08 2.93
CA ASP A 30 -20.40 -13.75 4.17
C ASP A 30 -19.13 -13.17 4.82
N GLN A 31 -18.47 -12.22 4.16
CA GLN A 31 -17.23 -11.60 4.61
C GLN A 31 -17.52 -10.21 5.17
N GLU A 32 -16.90 -9.88 6.30
CA GLU A 32 -17.03 -8.55 6.92
C GLU A 32 -16.20 -7.50 6.17
N SER A 33 -15.10 -7.89 5.52
CA SER A 33 -14.30 -6.98 4.69
C SER A 33 -14.08 -7.51 3.28
N ASP A 34 -14.11 -6.61 2.31
CA ASP A 34 -13.87 -6.90 0.90
C ASP A 34 -13.17 -5.69 0.25
N THR A 35 -12.01 -5.91 -0.36
CA THR A 35 -11.12 -4.86 -0.87
C THR A 35 -10.86 -5.03 -2.36
N TRP A 36 -11.25 -4.04 -3.15
CA TRP A 36 -10.93 -3.93 -4.56
C TRP A 36 -9.86 -2.86 -4.75
N PHE A 37 -8.71 -3.27 -5.25
CA PHE A 37 -7.58 -2.40 -5.49
C PHE A 37 -7.19 -2.43 -6.96
N LEU A 38 -6.97 -1.25 -7.54
CA LEU A 38 -6.39 -1.09 -8.87
C LEU A 38 -5.35 0.02 -8.85
N ALA A 39 -4.15 -0.26 -9.35
CA ALA A 39 -3.13 0.74 -9.57
C ALA A 39 -2.38 0.51 -10.88
N GLY A 40 -1.73 1.54 -11.40
CA GLY A 40 -0.92 1.42 -12.60
C GLY A 40 -0.21 2.69 -13.04
N GLN A 41 0.75 2.52 -13.94
CA GLN A 41 1.39 3.60 -14.69
C GLN A 41 0.60 3.90 -15.96
N LEU A 42 0.50 5.18 -16.30
CA LEU A 42 -0.18 5.70 -17.47
C LEU A 42 0.73 6.71 -18.18
N ASP A 43 0.83 6.60 -19.49
CA ASP A 43 1.54 7.56 -20.34
C ASP A 43 0.52 8.33 -21.19
N ALA A 44 0.63 9.65 -21.21
CA ALA A 44 -0.20 10.51 -22.04
C ALA A 44 0.23 10.42 -23.51
N THR A 45 -0.69 9.99 -24.35
CA THR A 45 -0.43 9.66 -25.76
C THR A 45 -0.07 10.88 -26.63
N GLY A 46 -0.53 12.08 -26.23
CA GLY A 46 -0.31 13.32 -26.99
C GLY A 46 0.82 14.21 -26.47
N THR A 47 1.17 14.11 -25.19
CA THR A 47 2.11 15.04 -24.52
C THR A 47 3.40 14.37 -24.06
N GLY A 48 3.43 13.03 -24.01
CA GLY A 48 4.59 12.28 -23.50
C GLY A 48 4.77 12.35 -21.99
N ARG A 49 3.80 12.92 -21.26
CA ARG A 49 3.80 12.98 -19.80
C ARG A 49 3.51 11.62 -19.18
N SER A 50 4.12 11.37 -18.03
CA SER A 50 3.95 10.11 -17.28
C SER A 50 3.16 10.33 -16.00
N PHE A 51 2.17 9.49 -15.77
CA PHE A 51 1.32 9.51 -14.59
C PHE A 51 1.29 8.13 -13.94
N ALA A 52 0.84 8.09 -12.69
CA ALA A 52 0.38 6.87 -12.06
C ALA A 52 -0.92 7.13 -11.30
N PHE A 53 -1.62 6.06 -10.96
CA PHE A 53 -2.82 6.15 -10.15
C PHE A 53 -2.95 4.94 -9.24
N LEU A 54 -3.72 5.10 -8.18
CA LEU A 54 -4.31 4.00 -7.44
C LEU A 54 -5.75 4.33 -7.10
N THR A 55 -6.57 3.29 -6.97
CA THR A 55 -7.90 3.37 -6.40
C THR A 55 -8.18 2.17 -5.51
N ILE A 56 -8.85 2.44 -4.40
CA ILE A 56 -9.28 1.44 -3.43
C ILE A 56 -10.76 1.63 -3.21
N VAL A 57 -11.54 0.57 -3.37
CA VAL A 57 -12.90 0.49 -2.80
C VAL A 57 -12.87 -0.58 -1.74
N ASN A 58 -13.32 -0.26 -0.55
CA ASN A 58 -13.34 -1.21 0.55
C ASN A 58 -14.73 -1.24 1.19
N LYS A 59 -15.29 -2.44 1.25
CA LYS A 59 -16.41 -2.79 2.13
C LYS A 59 -15.83 -3.17 3.48
N ASN A 60 -16.31 -2.54 4.56
CA ASN A 60 -15.93 -2.86 5.92
C ASN A 60 -17.17 -2.82 6.81
N ARG A 61 -17.60 -4.01 7.25
CA ARG A 61 -18.84 -4.21 8.01
C ARG A 61 -18.60 -4.91 9.35
N PRO A 62 -17.93 -4.27 10.33
CA PRO A 62 -17.66 -4.87 11.64
C PRO A 62 -18.94 -5.39 12.30
N GLY A 63 -18.97 -6.68 12.62
CA GLY A 63 -20.15 -7.33 13.22
C GLY A 63 -21.41 -7.30 12.33
N GLY A 64 -21.27 -7.01 11.03
CA GLY A 64 -22.33 -6.99 10.02
C GLY A 64 -23.26 -5.78 10.04
N SER A 65 -23.34 -5.03 11.14
CA SER A 65 -24.28 -3.91 11.29
C SER A 65 -23.63 -2.53 11.20
N VAL A 66 -22.34 -2.42 11.53
CA VAL A 66 -21.59 -1.15 11.41
C VAL A 66 -21.17 -0.97 9.97
N VAL A 67 -21.38 0.22 9.42
CA VAL A 67 -20.87 0.61 8.09
C VAL A 67 -19.57 1.37 8.29
N ALA A 68 -18.48 0.94 7.66
CA ALA A 68 -17.20 1.63 7.70
C ALA A 68 -16.49 1.52 6.34
N ASP A 69 -17.29 1.55 5.28
CA ASP A 69 -16.79 1.46 3.91
C ASP A 69 -16.04 2.73 3.54
N PHE A 70 -15.08 2.61 2.63
CA PHE A 70 -14.38 3.76 2.10
C PHE A 70 -14.01 3.58 0.63
N TYR A 71 -13.74 4.71 0.02
CA TYR A 71 -13.23 4.81 -1.34
C TYR A 71 -12.07 5.80 -1.39
N THR A 72 -11.00 5.43 -2.09
CA THR A 72 -9.81 6.23 -2.29
C THR A 72 -9.45 6.31 -3.77
N LEU A 73 -9.01 7.48 -4.20
CA LEU A 73 -8.36 7.73 -5.49
C LEU A 73 -7.13 8.60 -5.26
N ALA A 74 -6.01 8.23 -5.86
CA ALA A 74 -4.87 9.11 -5.99
C ALA A 74 -4.35 9.15 -7.42
N LEU A 75 -3.89 10.33 -7.83
CA LEU A 75 -3.19 10.57 -9.09
C LEU A 75 -1.79 11.11 -8.77
N PHE A 76 -0.81 10.65 -9.53
CA PHE A 76 0.60 11.01 -9.39
C PHE A 76 1.11 11.51 -10.73
N ASP A 77 1.74 12.68 -10.75
CA ASP A 77 2.51 13.15 -11.89
C ASP A 77 3.97 12.71 -11.69
N LEU A 78 4.42 11.78 -12.53
CA LEU A 78 5.75 11.16 -12.40
C LEU A 78 6.87 12.06 -12.94
N ASP A 79 6.53 13.11 -13.68
CA ASP A 79 7.49 14.06 -14.23
C ASP A 79 7.79 15.19 -13.25
N THR A 80 6.77 15.64 -12.50
CA THR A 80 6.91 16.72 -11.52
C THR A 80 7.07 16.23 -10.08
N GLY A 81 6.68 14.99 -9.79
CA GLY A 81 6.63 14.45 -8.43
C GLY A 81 5.43 14.94 -7.61
N GLU A 82 4.47 15.63 -8.25
CA GLU A 82 3.22 16.06 -7.60
C GLU A 82 2.25 14.89 -7.43
N TYR A 83 1.44 14.90 -6.37
CA TYR A 83 0.33 13.97 -6.22
C TYR A 83 -0.93 14.64 -5.66
N GLY A 84 -2.07 14.06 -6.00
CA GLY A 84 -3.37 14.40 -5.45
C GLY A 84 -4.03 13.15 -4.88
N THR A 85 -4.67 13.28 -3.72
CA THR A 85 -5.39 12.15 -3.08
C THR A 85 -6.78 12.57 -2.63
N TYR A 86 -7.72 11.64 -2.71
CA TYR A 86 -9.09 11.78 -2.22
C TYR A 86 -9.49 10.52 -1.47
N THR A 87 -10.14 10.68 -0.32
CA THR A 87 -10.71 9.56 0.43
C THR A 87 -12.07 9.98 0.98
N ASP A 88 -13.08 9.15 0.75
CA ASP A 88 -14.44 9.33 1.22
C ASP A 88 -14.88 8.12 2.04
N TYR A 89 -15.65 8.37 3.09
CA TYR A 89 -16.12 7.35 4.02
C TYR A 89 -17.65 7.27 4.06
N ASP A 90 -18.15 6.05 4.21
CA ASP A 90 -19.49 5.74 4.66
C ASP A 90 -19.41 5.16 6.07
N MET A 91 -19.66 6.01 7.08
CA MET A 91 -19.51 5.60 8.47
C MET A 91 -20.42 6.37 9.45
N PRO A 92 -20.71 5.81 10.64
CA PRO A 92 -21.42 6.50 11.68
C PRO A 92 -20.70 7.81 12.12
N PRO A 93 -21.46 8.83 12.55
CA PRO A 93 -22.92 8.84 12.67
C PRO A 93 -23.65 9.10 11.34
N ALA A 94 -22.94 9.51 10.28
CA ALA A 94 -23.56 9.93 9.02
C ALA A 94 -24.33 8.79 8.32
N SER A 95 -23.76 7.58 8.28
CA SER A 95 -24.41 6.40 7.71
C SER A 95 -25.63 5.90 8.50
N MET A 96 -25.80 6.38 9.73
CA MET A 96 -26.92 6.04 10.61
C MET A 96 -28.02 7.11 10.67
N ALA A 97 -27.85 8.23 9.96
CA ALA A 97 -28.86 9.29 9.94
C ALA A 97 -30.18 8.79 9.30
N PRO A 98 -31.35 9.24 9.76
CA PRO A 98 -32.63 8.86 9.15
C PRO A 98 -32.66 9.16 7.65
N GLY A 99 -32.95 8.14 6.83
CA GLY A 99 -32.97 8.27 5.37
C GLY A 99 -31.62 8.15 4.68
N ALA A 100 -30.51 7.98 5.43
CA ALA A 100 -29.20 7.67 4.85
C ALA A 100 -29.29 6.40 3.99
N GLN A 101 -28.68 6.46 2.82
CA GLN A 101 -28.49 5.31 1.93
C GLN A 101 -27.01 4.93 1.97
N PRO A 102 -26.68 3.62 1.94
CA PRO A 102 -25.29 3.19 1.79
C PRO A 102 -24.64 3.82 0.56
N LYS A 103 -23.40 4.29 0.70
CA LYS A 103 -22.66 4.86 -0.42
C LYS A 103 -22.16 3.77 -1.38
N LEU A 104 -21.82 2.59 -0.85
CA LEU A 104 -21.34 1.45 -1.62
C LEU A 104 -22.49 0.53 -2.06
N SER A 105 -22.51 0.20 -3.35
CA SER A 105 -23.27 -0.90 -3.93
C SER A 105 -22.29 -1.84 -4.63
N ALA A 106 -22.40 -3.15 -4.38
CA ALA A 106 -21.56 -4.14 -5.02
C ALA A 106 -22.36 -5.43 -5.32
N ALA A 107 -22.28 -5.94 -6.54
CA ALA A 107 -22.95 -7.16 -6.94
C ALA A 107 -22.21 -8.41 -6.46
N THR A 108 -22.95 -9.50 -6.27
CA THR A 108 -22.37 -10.85 -6.11
C THR A 108 -22.25 -11.51 -7.49
N GLY A 109 -21.33 -12.48 -7.62
CA GLY A 109 -21.21 -13.30 -8.83
C GLY A 109 -20.39 -12.70 -9.97
N HIS A 110 -20.14 -11.38 -9.98
CA HIS A 110 -19.23 -10.70 -10.90
C HIS A 110 -18.88 -9.31 -10.36
N LEU A 111 -17.85 -8.67 -10.91
CA LEU A 111 -17.48 -7.32 -10.54
C LEU A 111 -18.47 -6.30 -11.11
N ASP A 112 -19.20 -5.65 -10.21
CA ASP A 112 -20.06 -4.51 -10.48
C ASP A 112 -20.15 -3.70 -9.18
N ILE A 113 -19.42 -2.59 -9.13
CA ILE A 113 -19.28 -1.74 -7.96
C ILE A 113 -19.60 -0.31 -8.32
N GLU A 114 -20.39 0.34 -7.46
CA GLU A 114 -20.54 1.79 -7.41
C GLU A 114 -20.29 2.31 -6.00
N TYR A 115 -19.55 3.41 -5.89
CA TYR A 115 -19.40 4.17 -4.66
C TYR A 115 -19.83 5.62 -4.86
N ARG A 116 -20.84 6.07 -4.10
CA ARG A 116 -21.43 7.42 -4.17
C ARG A 116 -20.70 8.37 -3.20
N SER A 117 -19.60 8.94 -3.67
CA SER A 117 -18.77 9.87 -2.89
C SER A 117 -19.28 11.31 -2.95
N GLY A 118 -18.71 12.19 -2.11
CA GLY A 118 -18.95 13.63 -2.21
C GLY A 118 -18.46 14.27 -3.51
N ALA A 119 -17.51 13.64 -4.22
CA ALA A 119 -16.99 14.11 -5.51
C ALA A 119 -17.77 13.57 -6.73
N GLY A 120 -18.72 12.66 -6.52
CA GLY A 120 -19.48 11.98 -7.57
C GLY A 120 -19.48 10.46 -7.42
N ILE A 121 -19.92 9.77 -8.46
CA ILE A 121 -20.00 8.30 -8.47
C ILE A 121 -18.71 7.74 -9.05
N ALA A 122 -18.02 6.92 -8.25
CA ALA A 122 -16.96 6.04 -8.71
C ALA A 122 -17.56 4.68 -9.08
N SER A 123 -17.12 4.06 -10.17
CA SER A 123 -17.59 2.74 -10.59
C SER A 123 -16.48 1.86 -11.17
N TRP A 124 -16.64 0.55 -10.96
CA TRP A 124 -15.78 -0.48 -11.52
C TRP A 124 -16.64 -1.68 -11.92
N LEU A 125 -16.77 -1.88 -13.23
CA LEU A 125 -17.76 -2.77 -13.83
C LEU A 125 -17.09 -3.77 -14.77
N THR A 126 -17.51 -5.03 -14.74
CA THR A 126 -17.17 -6.01 -15.77
C THR A 126 -17.81 -5.61 -17.10
N CYS A 127 -17.01 -5.54 -18.16
CA CYS A 127 -17.50 -5.28 -19.50
C CYS A 127 -18.37 -6.44 -20.00
N ARG A 128 -19.24 -6.13 -20.95
CA ARG A 128 -20.05 -7.10 -21.67
C ARG A 128 -19.72 -7.06 -23.15
N ASP A 129 -19.75 -8.21 -23.80
CA ASP A 129 -19.56 -8.31 -25.24
C ASP A 129 -20.84 -7.94 -26.01
N ALA A 130 -20.83 -8.15 -27.33
CA ALA A 130 -21.95 -7.81 -28.21
C ALA A 130 -23.23 -8.64 -27.93
N ASP A 131 -23.08 -9.84 -27.37
CA ASP A 131 -24.18 -10.74 -27.03
C ASP A 131 -24.72 -10.48 -25.60
N GLY A 132 -24.04 -9.60 -24.85
CA GLY A 132 -24.39 -9.22 -23.49
C GLY A 132 -23.75 -10.09 -22.42
N ASP A 133 -22.92 -11.05 -22.82
CA ASP A 133 -22.17 -11.93 -21.93
C ASP A 133 -21.00 -11.18 -21.30
N LEU A 134 -20.58 -11.61 -20.10
CA LEU A 134 -19.46 -11.00 -19.38
C LEU A 134 -18.15 -11.24 -20.15
N SER A 135 -17.42 -10.16 -20.43
CA SER A 135 -16.06 -10.23 -20.98
C SER A 135 -15.06 -10.55 -19.86
N PRO A 136 -14.39 -11.72 -19.88
CA PRO A 136 -13.55 -12.13 -18.76
C PRO A 136 -12.46 -11.13 -18.41
N TYR A 137 -12.51 -10.64 -17.17
CA TYR A 137 -11.56 -9.73 -16.55
C TYR A 137 -11.39 -8.38 -17.25
N THR A 138 -12.21 -8.06 -18.25
CA THR A 138 -12.20 -6.75 -18.89
C THR A 138 -13.12 -5.82 -18.12
N TYR A 139 -12.60 -4.68 -17.71
CA TYR A 139 -13.31 -3.75 -16.85
C TYR A 139 -13.46 -2.37 -17.48
N ARG A 140 -14.56 -1.70 -17.14
CA ARG A 140 -14.72 -0.26 -17.26
C ARG A 140 -14.63 0.35 -15.88
N VAL A 141 -13.68 1.28 -15.71
CA VAL A 141 -13.38 1.96 -14.46
C VAL A 141 -13.62 3.45 -14.66
N SER A 142 -14.41 4.08 -13.79
CA SER A 142 -14.63 5.52 -13.77
C SER A 142 -14.51 5.98 -12.33
N VAL A 143 -13.38 6.57 -11.97
CA VAL A 143 -13.09 7.02 -10.60
C VAL A 143 -12.96 8.53 -10.56
N VAL A 144 -13.45 9.14 -9.47
CA VAL A 144 -13.52 10.59 -9.29
C VAL A 144 -13.06 11.00 -7.90
N GLY A 145 -12.58 12.24 -7.75
CA GLY A 145 -12.18 12.78 -6.46
C GLY A 145 -11.88 14.27 -6.53
N THR A 146 -11.49 14.82 -5.38
CA THR A 146 -10.96 16.18 -5.29
C THR A 146 -9.69 16.10 -4.45
N ASP A 147 -8.57 16.62 -4.96
CA ASP A 147 -7.31 16.58 -4.24
C ASP A 147 -7.26 17.56 -3.05
N GLN A 148 -6.17 17.51 -2.29
CA GLN A 148 -5.94 18.37 -1.13
C GLN A 148 -5.90 19.88 -1.44
N ALA A 149 -5.72 20.26 -2.72
CA ALA A 149 -5.75 21.65 -3.19
C ALA A 149 -7.13 22.07 -3.73
N GLY A 150 -8.12 21.16 -3.71
CA GLY A 150 -9.46 21.42 -4.24
C GLY A 150 -9.60 21.19 -5.74
N ARG A 151 -8.59 20.64 -6.43
CA ARG A 151 -8.65 20.35 -7.86
C ARG A 151 -9.41 19.04 -8.09
N LEU A 152 -10.29 19.05 -9.07
CA LEU A 152 -11.02 17.86 -9.49
C LEU A 152 -10.07 16.83 -10.09
N MET A 153 -10.29 15.57 -9.72
CA MET A 153 -9.61 14.40 -10.27
C MET A 153 -10.65 13.48 -10.90
N ARG A 154 -10.36 12.97 -12.09
CA ARG A 154 -11.17 11.95 -12.77
C ARG A 154 -10.29 11.06 -13.62
N LEU A 155 -10.56 9.77 -13.58
CA LEU A 155 -9.91 8.78 -14.43
C LEU A 155 -10.97 7.82 -14.95
N ASP A 156 -11.07 7.74 -16.28
CA ASP A 156 -11.93 6.80 -16.99
C ASP A 156 -11.03 5.84 -17.78
N LEU A 157 -11.09 4.54 -17.50
CA LEU A 157 -10.26 3.52 -18.15
C LEU A 157 -11.10 2.33 -18.61
N VAL A 158 -10.69 1.75 -19.73
CA VAL A 158 -10.90 0.34 -20.03
C VAL A 158 -9.63 -0.41 -19.63
N VAL A 159 -9.78 -1.45 -18.83
CA VAL A 159 -8.68 -2.24 -18.26
C VAL A 159 -8.87 -3.69 -18.68
N THR A 160 -7.85 -4.32 -19.26
CA THR A 160 -7.86 -5.76 -19.60
C THR A 160 -6.54 -6.39 -19.19
N PRO A 161 -6.53 -7.37 -18.27
CA PRO A 161 -5.32 -8.09 -17.93
C PRO A 161 -4.84 -8.94 -19.11
N THR A 162 -3.54 -9.07 -19.20
CA THR A 162 -2.83 -9.91 -20.17
C THR A 162 -2.37 -11.22 -19.53
N ARG A 163 -2.51 -11.34 -18.20
CA ARG A 163 -2.12 -12.52 -17.41
C ARG A 163 -3.29 -13.07 -16.61
N ALA A 164 -3.20 -14.38 -16.35
CA ALA A 164 -4.13 -15.07 -15.48
C ALA A 164 -4.08 -14.50 -14.05
N PRO A 165 -5.19 -14.59 -13.28
CA PRO A 165 -5.13 -14.42 -11.84
C PRO A 165 -4.05 -15.30 -11.22
N THR A 166 -3.38 -14.78 -10.20
CA THR A 166 -2.35 -15.48 -9.43
C THR A 166 -2.78 -15.52 -7.96
N PRO A 167 -2.89 -16.71 -7.34
CA PRO A 167 -3.25 -16.80 -5.94
C PRO A 167 -2.07 -16.31 -5.10
N VAL A 168 -2.33 -15.45 -4.10
CA VAL A 168 -1.26 -15.00 -3.19
C VAL A 168 -0.67 -16.21 -2.45
N GLY A 169 0.66 -16.23 -2.36
CA GLY A 169 1.43 -17.35 -1.84
C GLY A 169 1.49 -18.56 -2.78
N ALA A 170 1.13 -18.39 -4.05
CA ALA A 170 1.17 -19.41 -5.09
C ALA A 170 0.54 -20.74 -4.63
N SER A 171 1.13 -21.89 -4.99
CA SER A 171 0.64 -23.20 -4.55
C SER A 171 0.87 -23.50 -3.07
N ALA A 172 1.72 -22.73 -2.39
CA ALA A 172 2.01 -22.94 -0.96
C ALA A 172 0.81 -22.54 -0.09
N TYR A 173 0.13 -21.45 -0.46
CA TYR A 173 -1.03 -20.92 0.27
C TYR A 173 -2.34 -20.99 -0.51
N ASN A 174 -2.28 -21.21 -1.83
CA ASN A 174 -3.43 -21.26 -2.72
C ASN A 174 -4.38 -20.06 -2.52
N GLY A 175 -3.82 -18.87 -2.30
CA GLY A 175 -4.58 -17.64 -2.15
C GLY A 175 -5.33 -17.53 -0.82
N LYS A 176 -5.04 -18.39 0.15
CA LYS A 176 -5.63 -18.32 1.50
C LYS A 176 -4.53 -18.13 2.54
N ILE A 177 -4.43 -16.93 3.08
CA ILE A 177 -3.31 -16.48 3.91
C ILE A 177 -3.78 -16.02 5.30
N VAL A 178 -2.82 -15.85 6.20
CA VAL A 178 -3.02 -15.11 7.44
C VAL A 178 -2.72 -13.64 7.18
N CYS A 179 -3.69 -12.76 7.38
CA CYS A 179 -3.55 -11.33 7.18
C CYS A 179 -3.99 -10.56 8.43
N PHE A 180 -3.15 -9.66 8.94
CA PHE A 180 -3.36 -8.92 10.19
C PHE A 180 -3.62 -9.82 11.41
N GLY A 181 -2.97 -10.99 11.44
CA GLY A 181 -3.16 -12.01 12.49
C GLY A 181 -4.48 -12.78 12.39
N GLN A 182 -5.22 -12.64 11.28
CA GLN A 182 -6.49 -13.31 11.05
C GLN A 182 -6.32 -14.41 10.00
N GLU A 183 -6.74 -15.62 10.33
CA GLU A 183 -6.75 -16.74 9.38
C GLU A 183 -7.92 -16.62 8.39
N GLY A 184 -7.78 -17.25 7.24
CA GLY A 184 -8.88 -17.42 6.29
C GLY A 184 -9.14 -16.20 5.41
N THR A 185 -8.21 -15.25 5.35
CA THR A 185 -8.22 -14.20 4.34
C THR A 185 -7.90 -14.80 2.99
N TYR A 186 -8.76 -14.55 2.01
CA TYR A 186 -8.51 -14.92 0.63
C TYR A 186 -7.90 -13.73 -0.11
N SER A 187 -6.95 -14.02 -1.01
CA SER A 187 -6.33 -13.01 -1.85
C SER A 187 -5.80 -13.59 -3.15
N TYR A 188 -6.01 -12.84 -4.23
CA TYR A 188 -5.37 -13.05 -5.52
C TYR A 188 -5.05 -11.71 -6.16
N PHE A 189 -4.12 -11.73 -7.10
CA PHE A 189 -3.85 -10.56 -7.93
C PHE A 189 -3.83 -10.89 -9.41
N GLN A 190 -3.99 -9.86 -10.23
CA GLN A 190 -3.81 -9.91 -11.68
C GLN A 190 -2.86 -8.80 -12.10
N THR A 191 -2.01 -9.09 -13.08
CA THR A 191 -1.02 -8.13 -13.61
C THR A 191 -0.98 -8.10 -15.13
N GLY A 192 -0.12 -7.24 -15.67
CA GLY A 192 0.00 -6.98 -17.10
C GLY A 192 -1.29 -6.38 -17.63
N MET A 193 -1.61 -5.15 -17.24
CA MET A 193 -2.90 -4.52 -17.53
C MET A 193 -2.80 -3.66 -18.78
N ALA A 194 -3.49 -4.03 -19.87
CA ALA A 194 -3.72 -3.11 -20.97
C ALA A 194 -4.77 -2.08 -20.52
N MET A 195 -4.35 -0.82 -20.37
CA MET A 195 -5.18 0.28 -19.89
C MET A 195 -5.25 1.36 -20.95
N THR A 196 -6.44 1.86 -21.24
CA THR A 196 -6.65 3.00 -22.15
C THR A 196 -7.82 3.84 -21.69
N GLY A 197 -7.73 5.16 -21.81
CA GLY A 197 -8.85 6.06 -21.57
C GLY A 197 -8.41 7.50 -21.33
N THR A 198 -9.07 8.19 -20.40
CA THR A 198 -8.83 9.62 -20.16
C THR A 198 -8.55 9.92 -18.69
N MET A 199 -7.59 10.81 -18.46
CA MET A 199 -7.30 11.38 -17.15
C MET A 199 -7.62 12.88 -17.15
N ARG A 200 -8.23 13.37 -16.06
CA ARG A 200 -8.38 14.80 -15.78
C ARG A 200 -7.92 15.12 -14.37
N TRP A 201 -7.09 16.14 -14.23
CA TRP A 201 -6.64 16.63 -12.93
C TRP A 201 -6.47 18.15 -12.96
N GLY A 202 -7.37 18.86 -12.29
CA GLY A 202 -7.47 20.32 -12.41
C GLY A 202 -7.76 20.73 -13.84
N GLU A 203 -6.87 21.52 -14.45
CA GLU A 203 -6.97 21.96 -15.85
C GLU A 203 -6.36 20.95 -16.84
N ALA A 204 -5.57 19.98 -16.35
CA ALA A 204 -4.97 18.96 -17.22
C ALA A 204 -6.02 17.93 -17.66
N ALA A 205 -6.04 17.62 -18.96
CA ALA A 205 -6.87 16.57 -19.55
C ALA A 205 -6.04 15.84 -20.61
N GLU A 206 -5.87 14.54 -20.43
CA GLU A 206 -4.96 13.72 -21.23
C GLU A 206 -5.67 12.42 -21.68
N GLU A 207 -5.44 12.03 -22.93
CA GLU A 207 -5.69 10.66 -23.40
C GLU A 207 -4.51 9.79 -22.98
N VAL A 208 -4.77 8.75 -22.21
CA VAL A 208 -3.76 7.96 -21.51
C VAL A 208 -3.81 6.48 -21.89
N SER A 209 -2.64 5.83 -21.85
CA SER A 209 -2.52 4.38 -22.00
C SER A 209 -1.47 3.81 -21.06
N GLY A 210 -1.58 2.55 -20.67
CA GLY A 210 -0.61 1.91 -19.78
C GLY A 210 -0.59 0.40 -19.93
N THR A 211 0.50 -0.21 -19.46
CA THR A 211 0.72 -1.68 -19.50
C THR A 211 1.17 -2.26 -18.14
N ALA A 212 1.78 -1.43 -17.29
CA ALA A 212 2.16 -1.79 -15.93
C ALA A 212 1.01 -1.43 -14.99
N GLY A 213 0.25 -2.44 -14.57
CA GLY A 213 -0.84 -2.27 -13.64
C GLY A 213 -1.14 -3.55 -12.87
N HIS A 214 -1.84 -3.38 -11.75
CA HIS A 214 -2.09 -4.41 -10.78
C HIS A 214 -3.53 -4.31 -10.29
N VAL A 215 -4.26 -5.42 -10.32
CA VAL A 215 -5.50 -5.60 -9.58
C VAL A 215 -5.21 -6.51 -8.41
N ASP A 216 -5.51 -6.06 -7.20
CA ASP A 216 -5.50 -6.91 -6.01
C ASP A 216 -6.92 -7.05 -5.47
N ARG A 217 -7.23 -8.27 -5.03
CA ARG A 217 -8.51 -8.62 -4.43
C ARG A 217 -8.24 -9.34 -3.13
N GLN A 218 -8.88 -8.87 -2.07
CA GLN A 218 -8.76 -9.45 -0.75
C GLN A 218 -10.09 -9.39 -0.01
N TRP A 219 -10.51 -10.51 0.60
CA TRP A 219 -11.69 -10.54 1.46
C TRP A 219 -11.42 -11.32 2.75
N PHE A 220 -12.02 -10.81 3.83
CA PHE A 220 -11.69 -11.20 5.19
C PHE A 220 -12.93 -11.65 5.96
N PRO A 221 -12.81 -12.73 6.75
CA PRO A 221 -13.89 -13.17 7.63
C PRO A 221 -14.31 -12.11 8.65
N LYS A 222 -13.36 -11.30 9.14
CA LYS A 222 -13.62 -10.14 10.01
C LYS A 222 -13.05 -8.88 9.38
N TYR A 223 -13.53 -7.72 9.84
CA TYR A 223 -12.97 -6.46 9.36
C TYR A 223 -11.44 -6.41 9.54
N ALA A 224 -10.72 -5.76 8.62
CA ALA A 224 -9.25 -5.79 8.55
C ALA A 224 -8.53 -5.23 9.81
N GLY A 225 -9.25 -4.62 10.75
CA GLY A 225 -8.73 -4.14 12.04
C GLY A 225 -9.25 -4.91 13.27
N ALA A 226 -9.83 -6.11 13.11
CA ALA A 226 -10.47 -6.88 14.18
C ALA A 226 -9.54 -7.34 15.32
N ALA A 227 -8.23 -7.15 15.19
CA ALA A 227 -7.22 -7.59 16.14
C ALA A 227 -7.03 -6.66 17.36
N GLY A 228 -7.93 -5.69 17.60
CA GLY A 228 -7.86 -4.79 18.76
C GLY A 228 -7.52 -3.35 18.36
N ASP A 229 -6.41 -2.82 18.87
CA ASP A 229 -5.92 -1.49 18.46
C ASP A 229 -5.65 -1.48 16.94
N PRO A 230 -6.27 -0.59 16.16
CA PRO A 230 -5.99 -0.42 14.74
C PRO A 230 -4.50 -0.17 14.41
N ARG A 231 -3.71 0.33 15.37
CA ARG A 231 -2.26 0.50 15.25
C ARG A 231 -1.43 -0.61 15.91
N GLY A 232 -2.06 -1.64 16.47
CA GLY A 232 -1.39 -2.82 17.01
C GLY A 232 -0.83 -3.74 15.91
N ARG A 233 -1.34 -3.61 14.69
CA ARG A 233 -0.83 -4.26 13.47
C ARG A 233 -0.46 -3.19 12.44
N SER A 234 0.54 -3.50 11.62
CA SER A 234 0.86 -2.72 10.42
C SER A 234 1.39 -3.64 9.34
N HIS A 235 1.54 -3.09 8.14
CA HIS A 235 2.00 -3.82 6.98
C HIS A 235 2.80 -2.95 6.02
N GLU A 236 3.48 -3.65 5.14
CA GLU A 236 4.11 -3.16 3.94
C GLU A 236 3.72 -4.07 2.78
N TRP A 237 3.28 -3.48 1.68
CA TRP A 237 2.93 -4.23 0.48
C TRP A 237 3.51 -3.57 -0.76
N ARG A 238 3.99 -4.39 -1.69
CA ARG A 238 4.60 -3.91 -2.93
C ARG A 238 4.06 -4.69 -4.10
N THR A 239 3.70 -3.98 -5.16
CA THR A 239 3.46 -4.55 -6.48
C THR A 239 4.60 -4.12 -7.37
N ILE A 240 5.28 -5.05 -8.03
CA ILE A 240 6.50 -4.76 -8.79
C ILE A 240 6.38 -5.36 -10.18
N HIS A 241 6.53 -4.52 -11.21
CA HIS A 241 6.45 -4.87 -12.63
C HIS A 241 7.82 -4.72 -13.28
N PHE A 242 8.54 -5.84 -13.45
CA PHE A 242 9.89 -5.83 -14.01
C PHE A 242 9.88 -5.69 -15.53
N ASP A 243 10.90 -5.04 -16.07
CA ASP A 243 11.15 -4.87 -17.50
C ASP A 243 11.35 -6.20 -18.26
N ASN A 244 11.81 -7.25 -17.59
CA ASN A 244 11.88 -8.61 -18.13
C ASN A 244 10.53 -9.35 -18.12
N GLY A 245 9.47 -8.68 -17.68
CA GLY A 245 8.12 -9.22 -17.63
C GLY A 245 7.85 -10.09 -16.40
N VAL A 246 8.73 -10.24 -15.42
CA VAL A 246 8.30 -10.83 -14.14
C VAL A 246 7.42 -9.82 -13.39
N ASP A 247 6.38 -10.29 -12.72
CA ASP A 247 5.60 -9.46 -11.79
C ASP A 247 5.67 -10.06 -10.38
N MET A 248 5.71 -9.22 -9.35
CA MET A 248 5.76 -9.67 -7.96
C MET A 248 4.78 -8.90 -7.07
N SER A 249 4.23 -9.62 -6.10
CA SER A 249 3.58 -9.07 -4.91
C SER A 249 4.44 -9.43 -3.70
N ILE A 250 4.84 -8.44 -2.90
CA ILE A 250 5.62 -8.65 -1.67
C ILE A 250 4.83 -8.11 -0.50
N TRP A 251 4.49 -8.97 0.45
CA TRP A 251 3.74 -8.62 1.66
C TRP A 251 4.59 -8.83 2.90
N ARG A 252 4.62 -7.85 3.80
CA ARG A 252 5.16 -7.96 5.15
C ARG A 252 4.15 -7.40 6.13
N GLN A 253 4.02 -8.03 7.29
CA GLN A 253 3.14 -7.55 8.36
C GLN A 253 3.83 -7.66 9.71
N PHE A 254 3.47 -6.74 10.61
CA PHE A 254 4.17 -6.51 11.86
C PHE A 254 3.22 -6.53 13.05
N ASP A 255 3.66 -7.18 14.12
CA ASP A 255 3.12 -7.03 15.46
C ASP A 255 3.74 -5.80 16.12
N ARG A 256 3.01 -4.70 16.10
CA ARG A 256 3.49 -3.46 16.70
C ARG A 256 3.47 -3.49 18.22
N THR A 257 2.73 -4.42 18.83
CA THR A 257 2.70 -4.61 20.28
C THR A 257 3.90 -5.44 20.77
N ASN A 258 4.52 -6.20 19.87
CA ASN A 258 5.70 -7.03 20.13
C ASN A 258 6.92 -6.51 19.34
N GLY A 259 7.29 -5.25 19.55
CA GLY A 259 8.54 -4.70 19.00
C GLY A 259 8.63 -4.70 17.47
N ASN A 260 7.50 -4.50 16.78
CA ASN A 260 7.40 -4.61 15.31
C ASN A 260 7.85 -5.99 14.78
N ALA A 261 7.60 -7.07 15.53
CA ALA A 261 7.95 -8.42 15.10
C ALA A 261 7.21 -8.79 13.79
N VAL A 262 7.94 -9.31 12.81
CA VAL A 262 7.37 -9.81 11.56
C VAL A 262 6.43 -10.98 11.83
N GLN A 263 5.28 -11.02 11.17
CA GLN A 263 4.31 -12.11 11.29
C GLN A 263 4.08 -12.86 9.98
N PRO A 264 3.77 -14.16 10.04
CA PRO A 264 3.21 -14.88 8.90
C PRO A 264 1.81 -14.36 8.54
N PHE A 265 1.39 -14.38 7.28
CA PHE A 265 2.21 -14.59 6.07
C PHE A 265 3.11 -13.36 5.82
N THR A 266 4.39 -13.58 5.51
CA THR A 266 5.31 -12.55 5.00
C THR A 266 6.14 -13.19 3.90
N GLY A 267 6.11 -12.64 2.70
CA GLY A 267 6.74 -13.28 1.56
C GLY A 267 6.52 -12.58 0.23
N VAL A 268 7.11 -13.19 -0.80
CA VAL A 268 7.01 -12.84 -2.22
C VAL A 268 6.10 -13.84 -2.91
N THR A 269 5.22 -13.36 -3.77
CA THR A 269 4.52 -14.15 -4.78
C THR A 269 4.88 -13.61 -6.16
N ALA A 270 5.50 -14.43 -6.99
CA ALA A 270 5.93 -14.06 -8.34
C ALA A 270 5.05 -14.71 -9.42
N SER A 271 4.73 -13.92 -10.44
CA SER A 271 4.05 -14.35 -11.67
C SER A 271 4.97 -14.09 -12.87
N TYR A 272 4.92 -14.99 -13.85
CA TYR A 272 5.87 -15.02 -14.96
C TYR A 272 5.18 -14.73 -16.29
N PRO A 273 5.92 -14.18 -17.27
CA PRO A 273 5.37 -13.90 -18.60
C PRO A 273 5.17 -15.19 -19.42
N ASP A 274 5.94 -16.24 -19.12
CA ASP A 274 5.76 -17.58 -19.68
C ASP A 274 4.52 -18.24 -19.04
N PRO A 275 3.45 -18.52 -19.81
CA PRO A 275 2.21 -19.09 -19.27
C PRO A 275 2.38 -20.52 -18.76
N ASP A 276 3.42 -21.24 -19.18
CA ASP A 276 3.72 -22.60 -18.70
C ASP A 276 4.51 -22.59 -17.39
N ARG A 277 5.07 -21.44 -17.00
CA ARG A 277 5.79 -21.28 -15.74
C ARG A 277 4.83 -20.92 -14.62
N VAL A 278 4.65 -21.86 -13.70
CA VAL A 278 3.78 -21.69 -12.53
C VAL A 278 4.26 -20.54 -11.61
N PRO A 279 3.35 -19.83 -10.94
CA PRO A 279 3.70 -18.85 -9.92
C PRO A 279 4.57 -19.46 -8.80
N GLN A 280 5.45 -18.65 -8.24
CA GLN A 280 6.37 -19.05 -7.16
C GLN A 280 6.11 -18.25 -5.89
N CYS A 281 6.26 -18.90 -4.73
CA CYS A 281 6.28 -18.24 -3.42
C CYS A 281 7.65 -18.40 -2.77
N ALA A 282 8.11 -17.35 -2.08
CA ALA A 282 9.31 -17.36 -1.25
C ALA A 282 9.08 -16.53 0.02
N GLU A 283 9.54 -17.01 1.18
CA GLU A 283 9.29 -16.37 2.49
C GLU A 283 10.58 -15.89 3.16
N ASP A 284 11.74 -16.11 2.53
CA ASP A 284 13.05 -15.63 2.95
C ASP A 284 13.34 -14.21 2.43
N VAL A 285 12.29 -13.37 2.36
CA VAL A 285 12.41 -11.97 1.96
C VAL A 285 12.88 -11.12 3.14
N ASP A 286 13.93 -10.36 2.91
CA ASP A 286 14.43 -9.36 3.85
C ASP A 286 14.37 -7.97 3.23
N VAL A 287 14.09 -6.98 4.08
CA VAL A 287 13.98 -5.58 3.66
C VAL A 287 14.73 -4.71 4.65
N ALA A 288 15.84 -4.14 4.18
CA ALA A 288 16.61 -3.15 4.90
C ALA A 288 16.14 -1.75 4.53
N ILE A 289 15.64 -0.98 5.50
CA ILE A 289 15.23 0.41 5.28
C ILE A 289 16.48 1.28 5.18
N LEU A 290 16.54 2.08 4.12
CA LEU A 290 17.68 2.96 3.81
C LEU A 290 17.39 4.41 4.17
N SER A 291 16.13 4.84 4.14
CA SER A 291 15.70 6.16 4.60
C SER A 291 14.26 6.11 5.11
N TYR A 292 13.87 7.16 5.83
CA TYR A 292 12.51 7.37 6.28
C TYR A 292 12.03 8.74 5.81
N VAL A 293 10.71 8.88 5.71
CA VAL A 293 10.06 10.14 5.37
C VAL A 293 9.06 10.52 6.45
N ARG A 294 9.02 11.80 6.79
CA ARG A 294 8.06 12.34 7.76
C ARG A 294 6.66 12.35 7.16
N TRP A 295 5.65 12.07 7.99
CA TRP A 295 4.25 12.20 7.57
C TRP A 295 3.92 13.64 7.13
N PRO A 296 3.21 13.85 5.99
CA PRO A 296 2.77 15.17 5.57
C PRO A 296 1.51 15.59 6.33
N GLU A 297 1.61 16.62 7.17
CA GLU A 297 0.48 17.11 7.99
C GLU A 297 -0.70 17.70 7.19
N ALA A 298 -0.52 17.90 5.87
CA ALA A 298 -1.60 18.26 4.97
C ALA A 298 -2.67 17.16 4.84
N ILE A 299 -2.29 15.90 5.09
CA ILE A 299 -3.19 14.75 5.04
C ILE A 299 -3.46 14.28 6.47
N ARG A 300 -4.75 14.10 6.81
CA ARG A 300 -5.17 13.64 8.13
C ARG A 300 -5.75 12.23 8.03
N PRO A 301 -5.22 11.25 8.79
CA PRO A 301 -5.89 9.97 8.93
C PRO A 301 -7.22 10.15 9.68
N LEU A 302 -8.15 9.20 9.50
CA LEU A 302 -9.45 9.25 10.19
C LEU A 302 -9.28 9.16 11.71
N LEU A 303 -8.44 8.24 12.20
CA LEU A 303 -8.11 8.14 13.61
C LEU A 303 -6.95 9.10 13.93
N PRO A 304 -7.11 10.00 14.91
CA PRO A 304 -6.04 10.91 15.30
C PRO A 304 -4.72 10.15 15.56
N PRO A 305 -3.58 10.67 15.09
CA PRO A 305 -2.29 10.06 15.33
C PRO A 305 -1.96 10.09 16.83
N ILE A 306 -1.18 9.12 17.29
CA ILE A 306 -0.72 9.07 18.69
C ILE A 306 0.18 10.27 19.01
N THR A 307 1.01 10.66 18.04
CA THR A 307 1.86 11.86 18.10
C THR A 307 1.92 12.53 16.73
N PRO A 308 2.03 13.87 16.67
CA PRO A 308 2.24 14.58 15.41
C PRO A 308 3.56 14.23 14.72
N VAL A 309 4.60 13.81 15.46
CA VAL A 309 5.88 13.47 14.84
C VAL A 309 5.97 11.97 14.61
N ARG A 310 5.90 11.57 13.34
CA ARG A 310 5.96 10.17 12.90
C ARG A 310 6.59 10.05 11.53
N TYR A 311 7.29 8.94 11.33
CA TYR A 311 8.07 8.65 10.13
C TYR A 311 7.63 7.32 9.54
N LEU A 312 7.66 7.17 8.22
CA LEU A 312 7.38 5.90 7.55
C LEU A 312 8.61 5.50 6.73
N PRO A 313 8.84 4.19 6.52
CA PRO A 313 9.91 3.72 5.65
C PRO A 313 9.81 4.34 4.25
N ASP A 314 10.94 4.66 3.63
CA ASP A 314 10.97 5.36 2.35
C ASP A 314 11.81 4.59 1.31
N ARG A 315 13.11 4.88 1.19
CA ARG A 315 14.03 4.09 0.37
C ARG A 315 14.39 2.82 1.10
N HIS A 316 14.57 1.72 0.37
CA HIS A 316 14.86 0.43 0.98
C HIS A 316 15.55 -0.52 0.00
N ARG A 317 16.22 -1.53 0.54
CA ARG A 317 16.78 -2.65 -0.22
C ARG A 317 16.00 -3.91 0.09
N ILE A 318 15.62 -4.66 -0.94
CA ILE A 318 14.92 -5.95 -0.82
C ILE A 318 15.88 -7.04 -1.25
N THR A 319 16.01 -8.09 -0.44
CA THR A 319 16.75 -9.30 -0.82
C THR A 319 15.89 -10.55 -0.60
N CYS A 320 16.08 -11.56 -1.44
CA CYS A 320 15.44 -12.87 -1.27
C CYS A 320 16.32 -13.93 -1.94
N ALA A 321 16.91 -14.82 -1.13
CA ALA A 321 17.88 -15.80 -1.62
C ALA A 321 17.21 -16.83 -2.55
N THR A 322 16.02 -17.30 -2.19
CA THR A 322 15.22 -18.25 -2.99
C THR A 322 14.92 -17.72 -4.39
N MET A 323 14.66 -16.41 -4.50
CA MET A 323 14.39 -15.76 -5.79
C MET A 323 15.64 -15.22 -6.48
N GLN A 324 16.81 -15.28 -5.82
CA GLN A 324 18.04 -14.58 -6.23
C GLN A 324 17.77 -13.10 -6.55
N LEU A 325 17.05 -12.45 -5.64
CA LEU A 325 16.59 -11.08 -5.74
C LEU A 325 17.48 -10.16 -4.90
N ASP A 326 17.86 -9.02 -5.49
CA ASP A 326 18.50 -7.92 -4.78
C ASP A 326 18.14 -6.61 -5.47
N LEU A 327 17.30 -5.79 -4.82
CA LEU A 327 16.76 -4.56 -5.39
C LEU A 327 16.93 -3.38 -4.45
N VAL A 328 17.12 -2.19 -5.00
CA VAL A 328 16.94 -0.92 -4.31
C VAL A 328 15.72 -0.22 -4.88
N GLY A 329 14.80 0.17 -3.99
CA GLY A 329 13.58 0.90 -4.31
C GLY A 329 13.69 2.37 -3.91
N GLU A 330 13.26 3.26 -4.81
CA GLU A 330 13.20 4.70 -4.58
C GLU A 330 11.81 5.26 -4.94
N PRO A 331 11.26 6.18 -4.12
CA PRO A 331 9.99 6.81 -4.41
C PRO A 331 10.08 7.70 -5.66
N LEU A 332 9.02 7.72 -6.47
CA LEU A 332 8.86 8.70 -7.55
C LEU A 332 8.12 9.96 -7.09
N VAL A 333 7.45 9.87 -5.93
CA VAL A 333 6.72 10.96 -5.29
C VAL A 333 7.04 10.96 -3.81
N ALA A 334 7.31 12.13 -3.25
CA ALA A 334 7.63 12.26 -1.84
C ALA A 334 6.39 12.11 -0.95
N ALA A 335 6.48 11.23 0.05
CA ALA A 335 5.50 11.07 1.14
C ALA A 335 4.02 10.99 0.67
N PRO A 336 3.66 10.04 -0.22
CA PRO A 336 2.30 9.96 -0.77
C PRO A 336 1.33 9.39 0.26
N ALA A 337 0.77 10.26 1.11
CA ALA A 337 -0.12 9.88 2.20
C ALA A 337 -1.58 9.88 1.76
N HIS A 338 -2.39 8.99 2.33
CA HIS A 338 -3.82 8.89 2.08
C HIS A 338 -4.62 9.05 3.35
N GLY A 339 -5.85 9.56 3.23
CA GLY A 339 -6.75 9.82 4.35
C GLY A 339 -7.40 8.55 4.90
N LEU A 340 -6.69 7.42 4.94
CA LEU A 340 -7.15 6.12 5.43
C LEU A 340 -7.28 6.07 6.97
N PRO A 341 -7.81 4.98 7.57
CA PRO A 341 -8.10 4.94 9.00
C PRO A 341 -6.94 5.28 9.93
N ILE A 342 -5.74 4.82 9.59
CA ILE A 342 -4.48 5.10 10.30
C ILE A 342 -3.48 5.74 9.34
N GLU A 343 -2.26 6.00 9.82
CA GLU A 343 -1.17 6.45 8.96
C GLU A 343 -0.95 5.43 7.84
N TYR A 344 -1.15 5.89 6.61
CA TYR A 344 -1.06 5.09 5.42
C TYR A 344 -0.43 5.90 4.30
N MET A 345 0.65 5.36 3.73
CA MET A 345 1.27 5.90 2.53
C MET A 345 1.28 4.84 1.45
N GLU A 346 0.96 5.24 0.23
CA GLU A 346 1.11 4.39 -0.93
C GLU A 346 1.45 5.24 -2.15
N GLY A 347 2.42 4.81 -2.94
CA GLY A 347 2.70 5.52 -4.17
C GLY A 347 3.72 4.85 -5.08
N PRO A 348 3.99 5.49 -6.22
CA PRO A 348 4.79 4.91 -7.28
C PRO A 348 6.28 4.88 -6.89
N TYR A 349 6.92 3.76 -7.21
CA TYR A 349 8.32 3.47 -6.93
C TYR A 349 9.04 3.03 -8.20
N ARG A 350 10.35 3.27 -8.24
CA ARG A 350 11.25 2.65 -9.20
C ARG A 350 12.19 1.71 -8.45
N TYR A 351 12.32 0.49 -8.96
CA TYR A 351 13.32 -0.46 -8.47
C TYR A 351 14.41 -0.68 -9.51
N ARG A 352 15.62 -0.92 -9.01
CA ARG A 352 16.77 -1.35 -9.81
C ARG A 352 17.57 -2.38 -9.04
N GLY A 353 18.13 -3.36 -9.74
CA GLY A 353 18.99 -4.37 -9.12
C GLY A 353 19.09 -5.62 -9.98
N THR A 354 19.02 -6.78 -9.34
CA THR A 354 19.11 -8.08 -10.00
C THR A 354 18.00 -9.04 -9.60
N LEU A 355 17.61 -9.88 -10.55
CA LEU A 355 16.72 -11.02 -10.36
C LEU A 355 17.31 -12.21 -11.11
N GLN A 356 17.57 -13.33 -10.42
CA GLN A 356 18.19 -14.52 -11.02
C GLN A 356 19.55 -14.23 -11.68
N GLY A 357 20.32 -13.30 -11.09
CA GLY A 357 21.61 -12.86 -11.59
C GLY A 357 21.57 -11.86 -12.75
N GLU A 358 20.38 -11.59 -13.31
CA GLU A 358 20.21 -10.66 -14.42
C GLU A 358 19.82 -9.25 -13.92
N PRO A 359 20.38 -8.18 -14.50
CA PRO A 359 19.95 -6.82 -14.20
C PRO A 359 18.48 -6.60 -14.55
N VAL A 360 17.75 -5.94 -13.65
CA VAL A 360 16.34 -5.59 -13.86
C VAL A 360 16.05 -4.17 -13.39
N THR A 361 15.09 -3.55 -14.04
CA THR A 361 14.40 -2.35 -13.55
C THR A 361 12.90 -2.61 -13.44
N ALA A 362 12.21 -1.87 -12.58
CA ALA A 362 10.77 -2.03 -12.43
C ALA A 362 10.06 -0.74 -12.08
N PHE A 363 8.82 -0.63 -12.53
CA PHE A 363 7.81 0.26 -11.98
C PHE A 363 7.02 -0.50 -10.90
N ALA A 364 6.62 0.19 -9.85
CA ALA A 364 6.00 -0.45 -8.70
C ALA A 364 5.08 0.50 -7.94
N PHE A 365 4.24 -0.05 -7.08
CA PHE A 365 3.66 0.66 -5.94
C PHE A 365 4.21 0.10 -4.64
N TYR A 366 4.34 0.97 -3.63
CA TYR A 366 4.71 0.59 -2.27
C TYR A 366 3.76 1.20 -1.26
N GLU A 367 2.92 0.35 -0.69
CA GLU A 367 1.99 0.61 0.41
C GLU A 367 2.66 0.34 1.76
N ARG A 368 2.40 1.20 2.74
CA ARG A 368 2.95 1.10 4.10
C ARG A 368 2.08 1.77 5.14
N SER A 369 1.91 1.10 6.28
CA SER A 369 1.20 1.62 7.46
C SER A 369 2.04 1.65 8.74
N LEU A 370 3.31 1.23 8.65
CA LEU A 370 4.25 1.21 9.78
C LEU A 370 4.77 2.64 10.08
N ALA A 371 3.96 3.43 10.78
CA ALA A 371 4.37 4.76 11.25
C ALA A 371 5.17 4.67 12.55
N LEU A 372 6.44 5.03 12.48
CA LEU A 372 7.43 5.03 13.57
C LEU A 372 7.36 6.31 14.39
N TYR A 373 7.22 6.16 15.71
CA TYR A 373 7.10 7.28 16.64
C TYR A 373 7.58 6.98 18.08
N ARG A 374 7.82 5.72 18.41
CA ARG A 374 8.34 5.31 19.72
C ARG A 374 9.84 5.55 19.77
N ASP A 375 10.41 5.75 20.94
CA ASP A 375 11.85 6.01 21.12
C ASP A 375 12.75 4.98 20.44
N TRP A 376 12.48 3.69 20.64
CA TRP A 376 13.19 2.58 20.02
C TRP A 376 12.95 2.45 18.50
N GLU A 377 11.89 3.05 17.97
CA GLU A 377 11.68 3.16 16.52
C GLU A 377 12.40 4.39 15.95
N LEU A 378 12.37 5.51 16.68
CA LEU A 378 12.96 6.78 16.26
C LEU A 378 14.49 6.77 16.30
N ILE A 379 15.11 5.89 17.09
CA ILE A 379 16.56 5.69 17.04
C ILE A 379 17.01 5.08 15.71
N ASP A 380 16.21 4.19 15.10
CA ASP A 380 16.48 3.66 13.76
C ASP A 380 16.30 4.73 12.69
N VAL A 381 15.29 5.59 12.85
CA VAL A 381 15.11 6.77 11.98
C VAL A 381 16.33 7.68 12.06
N LEU A 382 16.81 7.98 13.28
CA LEU A 382 18.00 8.83 13.45
C LEU A 382 19.24 8.19 12.84
N ALA A 383 19.45 6.90 13.04
CA ALA A 383 20.58 6.17 12.47
C ALA A 383 20.59 6.23 10.93
N ALA A 384 19.43 5.99 10.30
CA ALA A 384 19.31 6.09 8.84
C ALA A 384 19.52 7.53 8.34
N THR A 385 18.93 8.54 9.00
CA THR A 385 19.10 9.94 8.60
C THR A 385 20.55 10.38 8.69
N VAL A 386 21.24 10.05 9.79
CA VAL A 386 22.67 10.38 10.00
C VAL A 386 23.56 9.64 9.01
N GLY A 387 23.27 8.37 8.72
CA GLY A 387 24.00 7.59 7.71
C GLY A 387 23.89 8.16 6.30
N ASN A 388 22.83 8.91 6.01
CA ASN A 388 22.61 9.57 4.72
C ASN A 388 23.02 11.06 4.70
N ALA A 389 23.44 11.64 5.83
CA ALA A 389 23.74 13.06 5.94
C ALA A 389 24.81 13.51 4.93
N ARG A 390 24.57 14.69 4.31
CA ARG A 390 25.48 15.33 3.36
C ARG A 390 25.69 16.79 3.78
N PRO A 391 26.89 17.17 4.26
CA PRO A 391 28.09 16.36 4.44
C PRO A 391 27.95 15.29 5.55
N PRO A 392 28.79 14.25 5.57
CA PRO A 392 28.79 13.26 6.65
C PRO A 392 28.99 13.89 8.03
N ALA A 393 28.25 13.40 9.04
CA ALA A 393 28.31 13.88 10.42
C ALA A 393 28.90 12.80 11.36
N PRO A 394 30.23 12.60 11.39
CA PRO A 394 30.85 11.46 12.11
C PRO A 394 30.65 11.53 13.63
N GLU A 395 30.60 12.73 14.22
CA GLU A 395 30.34 12.90 15.65
C GLU A 395 28.92 12.47 16.02
N LEU A 396 27.94 12.79 15.17
CA LEU A 396 26.56 12.39 15.35
C LEU A 396 26.39 10.88 15.10
N ALA A 397 27.07 10.32 14.11
CA ALA A 397 27.11 8.87 13.89
C ALA A 397 27.65 8.13 15.12
N ALA A 398 28.76 8.60 15.69
CA ALA A 398 29.33 8.03 16.91
C ALA A 398 28.42 8.21 18.13
N LEU A 399 27.63 9.29 18.20
CA LEU A 399 26.60 9.45 19.24
C LEU A 399 25.49 8.41 19.08
N VAL A 400 24.97 8.23 17.86
CA VAL A 400 23.93 7.24 17.55
C VAL A 400 24.41 5.85 17.95
N GLU A 401 25.62 5.43 17.53
CA GLU A 401 26.18 4.12 17.89
C GLU A 401 26.22 3.88 19.41
N ARG A 402 26.56 4.91 20.20
CA ARG A 402 26.61 4.81 21.67
C ARG A 402 25.23 4.78 22.31
N VAL A 403 24.26 5.55 21.80
CA VAL A 403 22.95 5.70 22.44
C VAL A 403 21.95 4.62 22.04
N THR A 404 22.09 4.01 20.86
CA THR A 404 21.24 2.91 20.41
C THR A 404 21.08 1.79 21.44
N PRO A 405 22.14 1.15 21.97
CA PRO A 405 21.97 0.10 22.97
C PRO A 405 21.32 0.59 24.28
N VAL A 406 21.46 1.86 24.63
CA VAL A 406 20.85 2.47 25.83
C VAL A 406 19.34 2.65 25.64
N VAL A 407 18.92 3.12 24.46
CA VAL A 407 17.49 3.21 24.08
C VAL A 407 16.86 1.82 24.02
N LEU A 408 17.49 0.87 23.33
CA LEU A 408 16.96 -0.49 23.15
C LEU A 408 16.86 -1.29 24.47
N SER A 409 17.67 -0.94 25.47
CA SER A 409 17.59 -1.55 26.81
C SER A 409 16.61 -0.84 27.75
N GLY A 410 15.92 0.21 27.29
CA GLY A 410 14.91 0.94 28.05
C GLY A 410 15.47 1.93 29.09
N HIS A 411 16.78 2.23 29.07
CA HIS A 411 17.41 3.19 29.97
C HIS A 411 17.14 4.65 29.53
N ARG A 412 15.85 5.04 29.54
CA ARG A 412 15.36 6.29 28.94
C ARG A 412 16.01 7.55 29.49
N GLY A 413 16.28 7.61 30.79
CA GLY A 413 16.90 8.78 31.44
C GLY A 413 18.34 9.01 30.96
N GLU A 414 19.14 7.94 30.91
CA GLU A 414 20.53 7.99 30.42
C GLU A 414 20.57 8.36 28.93
N ALA A 415 19.71 7.73 28.10
CA ALA A 415 19.61 8.06 26.69
C ALA A 415 19.25 9.55 26.47
N LEU A 416 18.31 10.08 27.26
CA LEU A 416 17.88 11.48 27.17
C LEU A 416 19.01 12.45 27.50
N GLU A 417 19.83 12.17 28.52
CA GLU A 417 21.00 12.99 28.85
C GLU A 417 22.01 12.99 27.71
N MET A 418 22.36 11.81 27.18
CA MET A 418 23.29 11.67 26.06
C MET A 418 22.83 12.46 24.83
N LEU A 419 21.55 12.35 24.46
CA LEU A 419 20.99 13.02 23.29
C LEU A 419 20.89 14.53 23.47
N ARG A 420 20.56 15.03 24.67
CA ARG A 420 20.53 16.47 24.95
C ARG A 420 21.92 17.09 24.89
N THR A 421 22.93 16.41 25.45
CA THR A 421 24.33 16.84 25.34
C THR A 421 24.78 16.84 23.88
N GLY A 422 24.45 15.80 23.12
CA GLY A 422 24.75 15.72 21.69
C GLY A 422 24.07 16.83 20.88
N SER A 423 22.78 17.06 21.11
CA SER A 423 21.99 18.10 20.45
C SER A 423 22.55 19.50 20.71
N ALA A 424 22.93 19.81 21.94
CA ALA A 424 23.53 21.10 22.31
C ALA A 424 24.92 21.33 21.69
N ALA A 425 25.61 20.26 21.28
CA ALA A 425 26.91 20.33 20.64
C ALA A 425 26.83 20.40 19.10
N LEU A 426 25.63 20.28 18.50
CA LEU A 426 25.48 20.31 17.05
C LEU A 426 25.77 21.71 16.46
N PRO A 427 26.66 21.81 15.45
CA PRO A 427 26.93 23.07 14.73
C PRO A 427 25.65 23.63 14.09
N ASP A 428 25.42 24.94 14.12
CA ASP A 428 24.21 25.61 13.58
C ASP A 428 23.84 25.19 12.14
N ASP A 429 24.84 24.84 11.33
CA ASP A 429 24.71 24.38 9.94
C ASP A 429 24.53 22.86 9.78
N ALA A 430 24.34 22.12 10.88
CA ALA A 430 24.01 20.70 10.83
C ALA A 430 22.72 20.43 10.06
N ASP A 431 22.69 19.31 9.37
CA ASP A 431 21.57 18.81 8.57
C ASP A 431 20.23 18.91 9.32
N GLN A 432 19.25 19.57 8.71
CA GLN A 432 17.97 19.86 9.36
C GLN A 432 17.17 18.58 9.64
N ASP A 433 17.23 17.58 8.76
CA ASP A 433 16.52 16.32 8.98
C ASP A 433 17.11 15.58 10.19
N CYS A 434 18.44 15.59 10.35
CA CYS A 434 19.10 15.07 11.55
C CYS A 434 18.62 15.78 12.83
N ARG A 435 18.49 17.11 12.80
CA ARG A 435 17.99 17.89 13.95
C ARG A 435 16.54 17.55 14.27
N ASP A 436 15.66 17.53 13.27
CA ASP A 436 14.24 17.24 13.42
C ASP A 436 14.01 15.85 14.03
N VAL A 437 14.75 14.83 13.57
CA VAL A 437 14.65 13.47 14.10
C VAL A 437 15.23 13.37 15.51
N LEU A 438 16.35 14.04 15.79
CA LEU A 438 16.94 14.09 17.12
C LEU A 438 15.99 14.75 18.14
N GLU A 439 15.35 15.86 17.77
CA GLU A 439 14.33 16.51 18.59
C GLU A 439 13.11 15.61 18.81
N ALA A 440 12.67 14.89 17.77
CA ALA A 440 11.59 13.92 17.88
C ALA A 440 11.90 12.82 18.90
N LEU A 441 13.12 12.26 18.85
CA LEU A 441 13.58 11.23 19.77
C LEU A 441 13.68 11.75 21.21
N ILE A 442 14.25 12.95 21.40
CA ILE A 442 14.30 13.63 22.71
C ILE A 442 12.88 13.86 23.26
N GLY A 443 11.95 14.30 22.41
CA GLY A 443 10.54 14.49 22.75
C GLY A 443 9.89 13.19 23.20
N SER A 444 10.08 12.11 22.44
CA SER A 444 9.55 10.77 22.75
C SER A 444 10.09 10.21 24.07
N LEU A 445 11.38 10.45 24.37
CA LEU A 445 12.01 10.06 25.65
C LEU A 445 11.53 10.89 26.84
N THR A 446 11.20 12.17 26.61
CA THR A 446 10.74 13.10 27.66
C THR A 446 9.27 12.87 28.04
N GLN A 447 8.43 12.50 27.07
CA GLN A 447 7.03 12.18 27.34
C GLN A 447 6.92 10.80 27.97
N GLU A 448 6.25 10.67 29.12
CA GLU A 448 5.77 9.36 29.56
C GLU A 448 4.71 8.91 28.56
N THR A 449 5.04 7.98 27.66
CA THR A 449 4.03 7.36 26.82
C THR A 449 3.11 6.57 27.74
N PRO A 450 1.81 6.93 27.88
CA PRO A 450 0.94 6.21 28.79
C PRO A 450 0.84 4.75 28.34
N ALA A 451 1.17 3.83 29.23
CA ALA A 451 1.10 2.38 28.97
C ALA A 451 -0.31 1.90 28.53
N ALA A 452 -1.34 2.73 28.71
CA ALA A 452 -2.73 2.45 28.35
C ALA A 452 -3.10 2.76 26.89
N LYS A 453 -2.14 3.12 26.03
CA LYS A 453 -2.34 3.37 24.58
C LYS A 453 -1.38 2.58 23.68
N LEU A 454 -0.72 1.55 24.22
CA LEU A 454 0.19 0.66 23.49
C LEU A 454 -0.45 -0.69 23.21
#